data_AF-A0A954EHN9-F1
#
_entry.id   AF-A0A954EHN9-F1
#
_cell.length_a   1.000
_cell.length_b   1.000
_cell.length_c   1.000
_cell.angle_alpha   90.00
_cell.angle_beta   90.00
_cell.angle_gamma   90.00
#
_symmetry.space_group_name_H-M   'P 1'
#
loop_
_entity.id
_entity.type
_entity.pdbx_description
1 polymer ?
#
loop_
_entity_poly.entity_id
_entity_poly.type
_entity_poly.pdbx_seq_one_letter_code
_entity_poly.pdbx_strand_id
1 'polypeptide(L)'
;MTAVLLLLGKTRYPATFYETSRDGKSWVTDVPFDLIDVIPDVLKNPDSHLQHLASESPSEVEGFEDIVGDSRAVRDAVGRAKRAAMRGVSVLLLGESGSGKEMFAQAIHRASPRRDKTFIAINCAALPKSLLESELFGHVKGAFTGADKNRDGAFVAADGGTLFLDEVGECDLETQAKLLRVLQPITGAGPGFRKVSRIGEEKERTVDVRIIAATNRDLHSAIKHGSFRDDLF
;
A
#
# COMPACT_ATOMS: atom_id res chain seq x y z
N MET A 1 -5.39 -8.17 -29.65
CA MET A 1 -4.25 -8.26 -28.73
C MET A 1 -3.58 -6.89 -28.69
N THR A 2 -3.96 -6.06 -27.71
CA THR A 2 -3.47 -4.69 -27.59
C THR A 2 -2.33 -4.70 -26.59
N ALA A 3 -1.10 -4.53 -27.08
CA ALA A 3 0.06 -4.34 -26.21
C ALA A 3 0.07 -2.87 -25.78
N VAL A 4 0.10 -2.62 -24.47
CA VAL A 4 0.34 -1.28 -23.92
C VAL A 4 1.84 -1.18 -23.65
N LEU A 5 2.53 -0.27 -24.34
CA LEU A 5 3.94 0.02 -24.12
C LEU A 5 4.03 1.25 -23.20
N LEU A 6 4.32 1.04 -21.92
CA LEU A 6 4.57 2.14 -20.98
C LEU A 6 6.06 2.51 -21.02
N LEU A 7 6.35 3.76 -21.40
CA LEU A 7 7.68 4.37 -21.33
C LEU A 7 7.69 5.37 -20.18
N LEU A 8 8.28 5.00 -19.05
CA LEU A 8 8.45 5.88 -17.90
C LEU A 8 9.71 6.73 -18.10
N GLY A 9 9.53 8.02 -18.38
CA GLY A 9 10.60 8.99 -18.47
C GLY A 9 10.62 9.92 -17.25
N LYS A 10 11.73 9.97 -16.52
CA LYS A 10 11.98 10.99 -15.48
C LYS A 10 12.75 12.13 -16.14
N THR A 11 12.13 13.30 -16.27
CA THR A 11 12.78 14.47 -16.90
C THR A 11 12.75 15.67 -15.96
N ARG A 12 13.81 16.49 -16.03
CA ARG A 12 13.96 17.74 -15.25
C ARG A 12 13.26 18.94 -15.90
N TYR A 13 12.67 18.75 -17.09
CA TYR A 13 12.03 19.78 -17.91
C TYR A 13 10.55 19.42 -18.18
N PRO A 14 9.68 20.40 -18.44
CA PRO A 14 8.30 20.11 -18.85
C PRO A 14 8.31 19.29 -20.15
N ALA A 15 7.61 18.17 -20.13
CA ALA A 15 7.49 17.27 -21.27
C ALA A 15 6.01 17.14 -21.67
N THR A 16 5.75 17.09 -22.98
CA THR A 16 4.41 16.86 -23.54
C THR A 16 4.33 15.42 -24.01
N PHE A 17 3.34 14.68 -23.56
CA PHE A 17 3.13 13.29 -23.95
C PHE A 17 2.30 13.21 -25.24
N TYR A 18 2.68 12.28 -26.12
CA TYR A 18 1.97 12.00 -27.35
C TYR A 18 1.60 10.51 -27.39
N GLU A 19 0.33 10.23 -27.66
CA GLU A 19 -0.14 8.88 -27.98
C GLU A 19 -0.15 8.71 -29.50
N THR A 20 0.25 7.53 -29.97
CA THR A 20 0.36 7.24 -31.40
C THR A 20 -0.41 5.98 -31.74
N SER A 21 -1.33 6.08 -32.70
CA SER A 21 -2.09 4.94 -33.25
C SER A 21 -1.26 4.17 -34.28
N ARG A 22 -1.64 2.90 -34.52
CA ARG A 22 -1.07 2.04 -35.58
C ARG A 22 -1.20 2.63 -36.98
N ASP A 23 -2.15 3.55 -37.17
CA ASP A 23 -2.36 4.26 -38.44
C ASP A 23 -1.45 5.49 -38.60
N GLY A 24 -0.46 5.66 -37.72
CA GLY A 24 0.54 6.73 -37.80
C GLY A 24 0.06 8.10 -37.32
N LYS A 25 -1.16 8.20 -36.78
CA LYS A 25 -1.69 9.42 -36.17
C LYS A 25 -1.21 9.56 -34.74
N SER A 26 -0.75 10.76 -34.36
CA SER A 26 -0.44 11.10 -32.98
C SER A 26 -1.27 12.27 -32.48
N TRP A 27 -1.57 12.28 -31.18
CA TRP A 27 -2.24 13.38 -30.49
C TRP A 27 -1.60 13.60 -29.13
N VAL A 28 -1.65 14.85 -28.64
CA VAL A 28 -1.27 15.15 -27.26
C VAL A 28 -2.24 14.40 -26.34
N THR A 29 -1.71 13.64 -25.40
CA THR A 29 -2.51 12.87 -24.44
C THR A 29 -2.05 13.21 -23.03
N ASP A 30 -2.99 13.19 -22.10
CA ASP A 30 -2.71 13.19 -20.68
C ASP A 30 -2.83 11.74 -20.21
N VAL A 31 -1.74 11.17 -19.68
CA VAL A 31 -1.76 9.77 -19.31
C VAL A 31 -2.46 9.60 -17.95
N PRO A 32 -3.54 8.80 -17.83
CA PRO A 32 -4.40 8.77 -16.64
C PRO A 32 -3.83 7.88 -15.54
N PHE A 33 -2.53 7.96 -15.31
CA PHE A 33 -1.89 7.37 -14.15
C PHE A 33 -1.25 8.47 -13.30
N ASP A 34 -1.81 8.61 -12.12
CA ASP A 34 -1.15 9.20 -10.97
C ASP A 34 0.14 8.38 -10.69
N LEU A 35 1.28 8.82 -11.22
CA LEU A 35 2.53 8.64 -10.50
C LEU A 35 2.47 9.60 -9.30
N ILE A 36 1.78 9.16 -8.25
CA ILE A 36 2.03 9.70 -6.92
C ILE A 36 3.44 9.23 -6.58
N ASP A 37 4.41 10.03 -6.98
CA ASP A 37 5.52 10.44 -6.13
C ASP A 37 6.35 11.50 -6.87
N VAL A 38 6.54 12.63 -6.19
CA VAL A 38 7.34 13.80 -6.58
C VAL A 38 6.63 14.85 -7.46
N ILE A 39 5.68 15.61 -6.91
CA ILE A 39 5.46 17.00 -7.38
C ILE A 39 5.32 17.98 -6.19
N PRO A 40 6.01 19.15 -6.20
CA PRO A 40 6.00 20.14 -5.11
C PRO A 40 4.62 20.77 -4.88
N ASP A 41 4.48 21.49 -3.77
CA ASP A 41 3.29 22.22 -3.28
C ASP A 41 2.45 23.00 -4.33
N VAL A 42 2.99 23.24 -5.52
CA VAL A 42 2.36 23.97 -6.64
C VAL A 42 1.26 23.15 -7.35
N LEU A 43 1.20 21.82 -7.20
CA LEU A 43 0.08 21.01 -7.72
C LEU A 43 -1.06 20.74 -6.73
N LYS A 44 -1.08 21.37 -5.55
CA LYS A 44 -2.26 21.30 -4.67
C LYS A 44 -3.55 21.88 -5.29
N ASN A 45 -3.44 22.62 -6.41
CA ASN A 45 -4.53 23.47 -6.91
C ASN A 45 -5.22 23.14 -8.26
N PRO A 46 -4.83 22.19 -9.13
CA PRO A 46 -5.68 21.83 -10.28
C PRO A 46 -6.84 20.88 -9.92
N ASP A 47 -6.72 20.12 -8.82
CA ASP A 47 -7.77 19.18 -8.39
C ASP A 47 -8.97 19.85 -7.73
N SER A 48 -8.83 21.13 -7.35
CA SER A 48 -9.87 21.79 -6.59
C SER A 48 -11.19 21.93 -7.39
N HIS A 49 -11.13 21.94 -8.72
CA HIS A 49 -12.29 22.12 -9.60
C HIS A 49 -12.94 20.78 -10.00
N LEU A 50 -12.18 19.68 -10.06
CA LEU A 50 -12.70 18.33 -10.35
C LEU A 50 -13.21 17.61 -9.08
N GLN A 51 -12.64 17.91 -7.91
CA GLN A 51 -13.13 17.42 -6.61
C GLN A 51 -14.55 17.90 -6.27
N HIS A 52 -14.99 19.04 -6.81
CA HIS A 52 -16.33 19.58 -6.58
C HIS A 52 -17.42 18.79 -7.31
N LEU A 53 -17.08 17.97 -8.31
CA LEU A 53 -18.07 17.33 -9.19
C LEU A 53 -18.53 15.93 -8.76
N ALA A 54 -17.96 15.34 -7.70
CA ALA A 54 -18.54 14.17 -7.04
C ALA A 54 -17.85 13.93 -5.71
N SER A 55 -18.40 14.46 -4.62
CA SER A 55 -18.00 14.03 -3.28
C SER A 55 -19.24 13.53 -2.56
N GLU A 56 -19.60 12.27 -2.87
CA GLU A 56 -20.50 11.46 -2.05
C GLU A 56 -20.04 11.57 -0.59
N SER A 57 -20.99 11.77 0.33
CA SER A 57 -20.68 11.71 1.75
C SER A 57 -20.17 10.29 2.08
N PRO A 58 -19.29 10.10 3.08
CA PRO A 58 -18.74 8.78 3.37
C PRO A 58 -19.81 7.70 3.61
N SER A 59 -20.93 8.08 4.22
CA SER A 59 -22.11 7.24 4.44
C SER A 59 -22.80 6.73 3.17
N GLU A 60 -22.57 7.40 2.03
CA GLU A 60 -23.13 7.03 0.72
C GLU A 60 -22.19 6.13 -0.08
N VAL A 61 -20.96 5.92 0.42
CA VAL A 61 -19.93 5.14 -0.24
C VAL A 61 -19.87 3.73 0.39
N GLU A 62 -20.19 2.71 -0.40
CA GLU A 62 -20.12 1.30 0.03
C GLU A 62 -18.76 0.96 0.66
N GLY A 63 -18.77 0.43 1.88
CA GLY A 63 -17.60 0.07 2.69
C GLY A 63 -17.05 1.18 3.59
N PHE A 64 -17.47 2.44 3.39
CA PHE A 64 -17.01 3.63 4.13
C PHE A 64 -18.05 4.20 5.09
N GLU A 65 -19.12 3.45 5.37
CA GLU A 65 -20.28 3.91 6.13
C GLU A 65 -19.94 4.31 7.57
N ASP A 66 -18.91 3.68 8.16
CA ASP A 66 -18.45 3.97 9.53
C ASP A 66 -17.52 5.19 9.61
N ILE A 67 -17.12 5.79 8.49
CA ILE A 67 -16.29 6.99 8.52
C ILE A 67 -17.16 8.20 8.84
N VAL A 68 -17.06 8.67 10.09
CA VAL A 68 -17.78 9.85 10.55
C VAL A 68 -17.05 11.13 10.12
N GLY A 69 -17.75 12.01 9.41
CA GLY A 69 -17.29 13.35 9.05
C GLY A 69 -17.55 13.69 7.59
N ASP A 70 -18.02 14.90 7.31
CA ASP A 70 -18.45 15.32 5.95
C ASP A 70 -17.61 16.49 5.40
N SER A 71 -16.46 16.76 6.03
CA SER A 71 -15.56 17.78 5.55
C SER A 71 -15.05 17.43 4.14
N ARG A 72 -14.75 18.44 3.34
CA ARG A 72 -14.21 18.26 1.99
C ARG A 72 -12.98 17.33 1.99
N ALA A 73 -12.06 17.52 2.94
CA ALA A 73 -10.85 16.72 3.04
C ALA A 73 -11.16 15.23 3.30
N VAL A 74 -12.18 14.93 4.10
CA VAL A 74 -12.62 13.54 4.36
C VAL A 74 -13.23 12.94 3.10
N ARG A 75 -14.12 13.67 2.41
CA ARG A 75 -14.72 13.18 1.16
C ARG A 75 -13.68 12.93 0.07
N ASP A 76 -12.69 13.81 -0.06
CA ASP A 76 -11.56 13.62 -0.99
C ASP A 76 -10.70 12.39 -0.62
N ALA A 77 -10.50 12.13 0.68
CA ALA A 77 -9.81 10.94 1.16
C ALA A 77 -10.62 9.67 0.85
N VAL A 78 -11.93 9.66 1.11
CA VAL A 78 -12.83 8.55 0.80
C VAL A 78 -12.85 8.26 -0.70
N GLY A 79 -12.97 9.29 -1.54
CA GLY A 79 -12.93 9.11 -2.99
C GLY A 79 -11.63 8.46 -3.49
N ARG A 80 -10.48 8.88 -2.96
CA ARG A 80 -9.18 8.25 -3.26
C ARG A 80 -9.12 6.80 -2.75
N ALA A 81 -9.57 6.57 -1.52
CA ALA A 81 -9.57 5.26 -0.89
C ALA A 81 -10.49 4.26 -1.63
N LYS A 82 -11.68 4.68 -2.08
CA LYS A 82 -12.61 3.89 -2.92
C LYS A 82 -11.96 3.48 -4.24
N ARG A 83 -11.28 4.40 -4.93
CA ARG A 83 -10.53 4.09 -6.18
C ARG A 83 -9.41 3.08 -5.92
N ALA A 84 -8.65 3.28 -4.84
CA ALA A 84 -7.62 2.33 -4.45
C ALA A 84 -8.22 0.95 -4.13
N ALA A 85 -9.35 0.90 -3.42
CA ALA A 85 -10.05 -0.32 -3.02
C ALA A 85 -10.34 -1.23 -4.23
N MET A 86 -10.87 -0.66 -5.31
CA MET A 86 -11.23 -1.40 -6.53
C MET A 86 -10.03 -1.91 -7.34
N ARG A 87 -8.88 -1.22 -7.29
CA ARG A 87 -7.69 -1.57 -8.09
C ARG A 87 -6.80 -2.64 -7.45
N GLY A 88 -7.00 -2.96 -6.17
CA GLY A 88 -6.22 -3.98 -5.46
C GLY A 88 -4.74 -3.62 -5.26
N VAL A 89 -4.35 -2.36 -5.48
CA VAL A 89 -2.99 -1.86 -5.26
C VAL A 89 -2.67 -1.76 -3.77
N SER A 90 -1.37 -1.79 -3.45
CA SER A 90 -0.88 -1.43 -2.12
C SER A 90 -1.24 0.02 -1.79
N VAL A 91 -1.56 0.30 -0.53
CA VAL A 91 -1.95 1.64 -0.08
C VAL A 91 -1.09 2.05 1.11
N LEU A 92 -0.61 3.29 1.11
CA LEU A 92 0.03 3.93 2.27
C LEU A 92 -0.88 5.02 2.83
N LEU A 93 -1.27 4.88 4.10
CA LEU A 93 -2.10 5.82 4.83
C LEU A 93 -1.20 6.69 5.71
N LEU A 94 -1.11 7.96 5.34
CA LEU A 94 -0.36 8.98 6.08
C LEU A 94 -1.31 9.81 6.92
N GLY A 95 -0.95 10.05 8.18
CA GLY A 95 -1.70 10.94 9.04
C GLY A 95 -1.32 10.78 10.50
N GLU A 96 -1.66 11.79 11.30
CA GLU A 96 -1.36 11.82 12.73
C GLU A 96 -1.99 10.64 13.48
N SER A 97 -1.48 10.38 14.69
CA SER A 97 -2.10 9.39 15.57
C SER A 97 -3.55 9.78 15.88
N GLY A 98 -4.47 8.80 15.87
CA GLY A 98 -5.90 9.05 16.10
C GLY A 98 -6.67 9.64 14.91
N SER A 99 -6.06 9.83 13.74
CA SER A 99 -6.74 10.34 12.53
C SER A 99 -7.66 9.33 11.81
N GLY A 100 -7.87 8.14 12.40
CA GLY A 100 -8.77 7.12 11.84
C GLY A 100 -8.16 6.27 10.71
N LYS A 101 -6.82 6.18 10.60
CA LYS A 101 -6.12 5.37 9.59
C LYS A 101 -6.59 3.91 9.56
N GLU A 102 -6.81 3.31 10.73
CA GLU A 102 -7.33 1.94 10.83
C GLU A 102 -8.75 1.83 10.23
N MET A 103 -9.63 2.81 10.48
CA MET A 103 -10.97 2.84 9.88
C MET A 103 -10.90 2.95 8.36
N PHE A 104 -9.97 3.75 7.83
CA PHE A 104 -9.72 3.81 6.38
C PHE A 104 -9.19 2.47 5.84
N ALA A 105 -8.29 1.78 6.56
CA ALA A 105 -7.78 0.48 6.13
C ALA A 105 -8.89 -0.58 6.04
N GLN A 106 -9.75 -0.64 7.07
CA GLN A 106 -10.91 -1.53 7.07
C GLN A 106 -11.90 -1.16 5.96
N ALA A 107 -12.17 0.14 5.77
CA ALA A 107 -13.06 0.60 4.71
C ALA A 107 -12.56 0.26 3.30
N ILE A 108 -11.26 0.43 3.06
CA ILE A 108 -10.61 0.03 1.80
C ILE A 108 -10.75 -1.48 1.56
N HIS A 109 -10.62 -2.29 2.60
CA HIS A 109 -10.81 -3.74 2.49
C HIS A 109 -12.27 -4.09 2.16
N ARG A 110 -13.24 -3.51 2.89
CA ARG A 110 -14.69 -3.73 2.66
C ARG A 110 -15.17 -3.27 1.29
N ALA A 111 -14.61 -2.18 0.78
CA ALA A 111 -14.92 -1.66 -0.54
C ALA A 111 -14.15 -2.36 -1.68
N SER A 112 -13.42 -3.45 -1.39
CA SER A 112 -12.60 -4.15 -2.38
C SER A 112 -13.21 -5.48 -2.83
N PRO A 113 -12.74 -6.07 -3.94
CA PRO A 113 -13.08 -7.44 -4.32
C PRO A 113 -12.69 -8.51 -3.28
N ARG A 114 -11.90 -8.15 -2.26
CA ARG A 114 -11.48 -9.03 -1.16
C ARG A 114 -12.32 -8.86 0.12
N ARG A 115 -13.45 -8.16 0.08
CA ARG A 115 -14.27 -7.85 1.26
C ARG A 115 -14.71 -9.06 2.09
N ASP A 116 -14.89 -10.21 1.45
CA ASP A 116 -15.29 -11.47 2.11
C ASP A 116 -14.09 -12.34 2.50
N LYS A 117 -12.87 -11.80 2.40
CA LYS A 117 -11.60 -12.49 2.69
C LYS A 117 -11.02 -11.99 4.01
N THR A 118 -10.01 -12.68 4.50
CA THR A 118 -9.36 -12.34 5.77
C THR A 118 -8.76 -10.93 5.73
N PHE A 119 -9.00 -10.15 6.78
CA PHE A 119 -8.28 -8.92 7.09
C PHE A 119 -7.43 -9.16 8.34
N ILE A 120 -6.12 -9.06 8.22
CA ILE A 120 -5.19 -9.20 9.35
C ILE A 120 -4.54 -7.85 9.61
N ALA A 121 -4.59 -7.37 10.85
CA ALA A 121 -3.93 -6.15 11.27
C ALA A 121 -2.74 -6.47 12.19
N ILE A 122 -1.59 -5.86 11.90
CA ILE A 122 -0.38 -5.91 12.73
C ILE A 122 0.02 -4.49 13.07
N ASN A 123 0.10 -4.17 14.35
CA ASN A 123 0.68 -2.92 14.83
C ASN A 123 2.17 -3.12 15.07
N CYS A 124 3.01 -2.50 14.25
CA CYS A 124 4.46 -2.65 14.28
C CYS A 124 5.10 -1.98 15.51
N ALA A 125 4.43 -1.00 16.12
CA ALA A 125 4.90 -0.32 17.32
C ALA A 125 4.61 -1.11 18.60
N ALA A 126 3.60 -1.98 18.59
CA ALA A 126 3.12 -2.67 19.78
C ALA A 126 3.96 -3.89 20.18
N LEU A 127 4.80 -4.41 19.28
CA LEU A 127 5.55 -5.65 19.48
C LEU A 127 7.07 -5.39 19.55
N PRO A 128 7.79 -6.09 20.44
CA PRO A 128 9.24 -6.18 20.36
C PRO A 128 9.68 -6.71 18.99
N LYS A 129 10.82 -6.23 18.49
CA LYS A 129 11.37 -6.55 17.15
C LYS A 129 11.34 -8.04 16.80
N SER A 130 11.84 -8.90 17.69
CA SER A 130 11.89 -10.35 17.46
C SER A 130 10.49 -10.98 17.37
N LEU A 131 9.52 -10.46 18.11
CA LEU A 131 8.14 -10.91 18.04
C LEU A 131 7.45 -10.36 16.79
N LEU A 132 7.72 -9.12 16.40
CA LEU A 132 7.19 -8.53 15.17
C LEU A 132 7.56 -9.35 13.93
N GLU A 133 8.84 -9.73 13.79
CA GLU A 133 9.25 -10.57 12.67
C GLU A 133 8.53 -11.92 12.67
N SER A 134 8.44 -12.56 13.84
CA SER A 134 7.76 -13.84 14.00
C SER A 134 6.25 -13.74 13.69
N GLU A 135 5.59 -12.65 14.08
CA GLU A 135 4.18 -12.40 13.76
C GLU A 135 3.98 -12.11 12.26
N LEU A 136 4.89 -11.37 11.61
CA LEU A 136 4.79 -11.07 10.18
C LEU A 136 5.08 -12.28 9.30
N PHE A 137 6.22 -12.93 9.51
CA PHE A 137 6.77 -13.94 8.59
C PHE A 137 6.55 -15.38 9.08
N GLY A 138 6.26 -15.57 10.36
CA GLY A 138 6.22 -16.89 10.98
C GLY A 138 7.63 -17.44 11.22
N HIS A 139 7.71 -18.62 11.84
CA HIS A 139 8.98 -19.27 12.14
C HIS A 139 8.86 -20.78 12.08
N VAL A 140 9.99 -21.44 11.85
CA VAL A 140 10.11 -22.88 12.10
C VAL A 140 10.60 -23.14 13.52
N LYS A 141 10.29 -24.33 14.04
CA LYS A 141 10.77 -24.80 15.33
C LYS A 141 12.30 -24.70 15.37
N GLY A 142 12.83 -24.10 16.44
CA GLY A 142 14.27 -23.93 16.64
C GLY A 142 14.91 -22.76 15.88
N ALA A 143 14.12 -21.91 15.21
CA ALA A 143 14.65 -20.73 14.51
C ALA A 143 15.30 -19.70 15.46
N PHE A 144 14.84 -19.63 16.71
CA PHE A 144 15.39 -18.80 17.77
C PHE A 144 15.03 -19.39 19.15
N THR A 145 15.62 -18.86 20.23
CA THR A 145 15.31 -19.28 21.60
C THR A 145 13.84 -19.01 21.93
N GLY A 146 13.06 -20.07 22.21
CA GLY A 146 11.61 -19.99 22.44
C GLY A 146 10.74 -20.33 21.22
N ALA A 147 11.34 -20.67 20.08
CA ALA A 147 10.63 -21.19 18.92
C ALA A 147 10.28 -22.69 19.09
N ASP A 148 9.35 -23.00 19.99
CA ASP A 148 9.04 -24.40 20.37
C ASP A 148 8.25 -25.17 19.30
N LYS A 149 7.58 -24.46 18.40
CA LYS A 149 6.74 -25.03 17.33
C LYS A 149 6.88 -24.22 16.03
N ASN A 150 6.46 -24.82 14.92
CA ASN A 150 6.28 -24.06 13.68
C ASN A 150 5.07 -23.13 13.84
N ARG A 151 5.18 -21.91 13.30
CA ARG A 151 4.10 -20.94 13.28
C ARG A 151 4.03 -20.25 11.92
N ASP A 152 2.82 -20.12 11.39
CA ASP A 152 2.56 -19.28 10.22
C ASP A 152 2.47 -17.81 10.63
N GLY A 153 3.07 -16.95 9.81
CA GLY A 153 3.01 -15.50 9.96
C GLY A 153 1.79 -14.88 9.30
N ALA A 154 1.60 -13.60 9.55
CA ALA A 154 0.51 -12.78 9.04
C ALA A 154 0.42 -12.79 7.52
N PHE A 155 1.55 -12.83 6.78
CA PHE A 155 1.52 -12.94 5.32
C PHE A 155 0.87 -14.24 4.84
N VAL A 156 1.14 -15.37 5.50
CA VAL A 156 0.53 -16.66 5.13
C VAL A 156 -0.92 -16.72 5.59
N ALA A 157 -1.21 -16.22 6.79
CA ALA A 157 -2.56 -16.19 7.32
C ALA A 157 -3.50 -15.24 6.54
N ALA A 158 -2.96 -14.19 5.92
CA ALA A 158 -3.71 -13.23 5.11
C ALA A 158 -3.81 -13.62 3.63
N ASP A 159 -3.38 -14.83 3.24
CA ASP A 159 -3.42 -15.28 1.85
C ASP A 159 -4.83 -15.21 1.25
N GLY A 160 -4.94 -14.62 0.05
CA GLY A 160 -6.19 -14.26 -0.62
C GLY A 160 -6.88 -13.01 -0.06
N GLY A 161 -6.39 -12.42 1.04
CA GLY A 161 -7.01 -11.32 1.79
C GLY A 161 -6.19 -10.03 1.80
N THR A 162 -6.28 -9.30 2.91
CA THR A 162 -5.56 -8.04 3.13
C THR A 162 -4.76 -8.10 4.43
N LEU A 163 -3.52 -7.65 4.38
CA LEU A 163 -2.66 -7.41 5.54
C LEU A 163 -2.50 -5.90 5.74
N PHE A 164 -2.91 -5.43 6.92
CA PHE A 164 -2.76 -4.06 7.39
C PHE A 164 -1.56 -3.97 8.33
N LEU A 165 -0.62 -3.07 8.01
CA LEU A 165 0.59 -2.79 8.78
C LEU A 165 0.47 -1.39 9.38
N ASP A 166 0.10 -1.30 10.64
CA ASP A 166 0.02 -0.03 11.35
C ASP A 166 1.37 0.38 11.95
N GLU A 167 1.63 1.68 11.91
CA GLU A 167 2.90 2.30 12.32
C GLU A 167 4.15 1.63 11.68
N VAL A 168 4.12 1.40 10.36
CA VAL A 168 5.23 0.77 9.61
C VAL A 168 6.55 1.54 9.73
N GLY A 169 6.50 2.84 10.03
CA GLY A 169 7.67 3.67 10.29
C GLY A 169 8.41 3.31 11.59
N GLU A 170 7.83 2.49 12.46
CA GLU A 170 8.44 1.99 13.70
C GLU A 170 9.24 0.69 13.49
N CYS A 171 9.08 0.04 12.33
CA CYS A 171 9.90 -1.12 11.97
C CYS A 171 11.38 -0.74 11.95
N ASP A 172 12.24 -1.63 12.43
CA ASP A 172 13.68 -1.44 12.32
C ASP A 172 14.23 -1.86 10.95
N LEU A 173 15.47 -1.46 10.65
CA LEU A 173 16.06 -1.65 9.32
C LEU A 173 16.11 -3.11 8.87
N GLU A 174 16.25 -4.06 9.80
CA GLU A 174 16.24 -5.50 9.49
C GLU A 174 14.83 -5.95 9.05
N THR A 175 13.81 -5.59 9.83
CA THR A 175 12.41 -5.87 9.46
C THR A 175 12.04 -5.20 8.14
N GLN A 176 12.48 -3.95 7.92
CA GLN A 176 12.26 -3.21 6.67
C GLN A 176 12.88 -3.92 5.46
N ALA A 177 14.10 -4.46 5.59
CA ALA A 177 14.75 -5.21 4.51
C ALA A 177 13.99 -6.51 4.17
N LYS A 178 13.46 -7.21 5.18
CA LYS A 178 12.62 -8.40 4.98
C LYS A 178 11.27 -8.04 4.35
N LEU A 179 10.64 -6.96 4.81
CA LEU A 179 9.41 -6.41 4.24
C LEU A 179 9.62 -6.07 2.76
N LEU A 180 10.67 -5.34 2.40
CA LEU A 180 10.99 -5.01 1.01
C LEU A 180 10.99 -6.25 0.11
N ARG A 181 11.66 -7.33 0.54
CA ARG A 181 11.74 -8.58 -0.24
C ARG A 181 10.36 -9.21 -0.45
N VAL A 182 9.50 -9.19 0.56
CA VAL A 182 8.14 -9.77 0.47
C VAL A 182 7.17 -8.84 -0.27
N LEU A 183 7.38 -7.52 -0.19
CA LEU A 183 6.49 -6.54 -0.78
C LEU A 183 6.64 -6.45 -2.30
N GLN A 184 7.79 -6.87 -2.84
CA GLN A 184 8.02 -6.95 -4.27
C GLN A 184 7.02 -7.91 -4.95
N PRO A 185 6.20 -7.41 -5.89
CA PRO A 185 5.29 -8.26 -6.64
C PRO A 185 6.07 -9.28 -7.47
N ILE A 186 5.54 -10.48 -7.58
CA ILE A 186 6.10 -11.49 -8.49
C ILE A 186 5.85 -11.04 -9.93
N THR A 187 6.92 -10.79 -10.69
CA THR A 187 6.83 -10.39 -12.10
C THR A 187 6.01 -11.39 -12.91
N GLY A 188 4.96 -10.92 -13.58
CA GLY A 188 4.06 -11.75 -14.38
C GLY A 188 2.92 -12.41 -13.58
N ALA A 189 2.87 -12.22 -12.26
CA ALA A 189 1.71 -12.50 -11.43
C ALA A 189 1.01 -11.19 -11.05
N GLY A 190 -0.27 -11.24 -10.65
CA GLY A 190 -1.05 -10.05 -10.28
C GLY A 190 -0.41 -9.24 -9.12
N PRO A 191 -0.88 -8.01 -8.86
CA PRO A 191 -0.23 -7.06 -7.94
C PRO A 191 -0.20 -7.51 -6.46
N GLY A 192 -0.97 -8.53 -6.08
CA GLY A 192 -1.00 -9.08 -4.73
C GLY A 192 -0.07 -10.28 -4.51
N PHE A 193 0.50 -10.87 -5.57
CA PHE A 193 1.33 -12.07 -5.45
C PHE A 193 2.72 -11.76 -4.94
N ARG A 194 3.12 -12.44 -3.86
CA ARG A 194 4.33 -12.20 -3.08
C ARG A 194 5.01 -13.52 -2.76
N LYS A 195 6.31 -13.47 -2.52
CA LYS A 195 7.05 -14.60 -1.97
C LYS A 195 7.43 -14.33 -0.51
N VAL A 196 7.11 -15.28 0.36
CA VAL A 196 7.41 -15.21 1.79
C VAL A 196 8.09 -16.48 2.26
N SER A 197 9.08 -16.34 3.14
CA SER A 197 9.71 -17.46 3.86
C SER A 197 9.53 -17.27 5.35
N ARG A 198 9.42 -18.37 6.09
CA ARG A 198 9.42 -18.33 7.56
C ARG A 198 10.83 -18.06 8.06
N ILE A 199 10.95 -17.48 9.25
CA ILE A 199 12.26 -17.32 9.91
C ILE A 199 12.85 -18.72 10.16
N GLY A 200 14.12 -18.89 9.78
CA GLY A 200 14.83 -20.18 9.87
C GLY A 200 14.53 -21.15 8.73
N GLU A 201 13.85 -20.72 7.66
CA GLU A 201 13.53 -21.54 6.50
C GLU A 201 13.91 -20.82 5.19
N GLU A 202 14.60 -21.50 4.28
CA GLU A 202 14.91 -20.94 2.94
C GLU A 202 13.76 -21.14 1.94
N LYS A 203 12.81 -22.01 2.26
CA LYS A 203 11.68 -22.33 1.39
C LYS A 203 10.73 -21.14 1.28
N GLU A 204 10.66 -20.60 0.06
CA GLU A 204 9.68 -19.57 -0.30
C GLU A 204 8.30 -20.17 -0.54
N ARG A 205 7.26 -19.46 -0.11
CA ARG A 205 5.85 -19.72 -0.36
C ARG A 205 5.28 -18.55 -1.13
N THR A 206 4.44 -18.85 -2.11
CA THR A 206 3.71 -17.80 -2.84
C THR A 206 2.39 -17.54 -2.12
N VAL A 207 2.10 -16.28 -1.85
CA VAL A 207 0.84 -15.82 -1.25
C VAL A 207 0.28 -14.66 -2.08
N ASP A 208 -1.03 -14.54 -2.17
CA ASP A 208 -1.71 -13.43 -2.81
C ASP A 208 -2.32 -12.51 -1.74
N VAL A 209 -1.58 -11.49 -1.32
CA VAL A 209 -1.95 -10.61 -0.19
C VAL A 209 -1.97 -9.15 -0.65
N ARG A 210 -3.07 -8.45 -0.38
CA ARG A 210 -3.10 -6.98 -0.52
C ARG A 210 -2.46 -6.33 0.70
N ILE A 211 -1.65 -5.31 0.51
CA ILE A 211 -1.00 -4.59 1.62
C ILE A 211 -1.61 -3.21 1.78
N ILE A 212 -1.97 -2.88 3.01
CA ILE A 212 -2.28 -1.50 3.43
C ILE A 212 -1.30 -1.19 4.55
N ALA A 213 -0.51 -0.13 4.42
CA ALA A 213 0.40 0.33 5.45
C ALA A 213 -0.09 1.67 5.99
N ALA A 214 0.18 1.95 7.26
CA ALA A 214 -0.09 3.22 7.89
C ALA A 214 1.11 3.69 8.70
N THR A 215 1.30 5.00 8.80
CA THR A 215 2.31 5.60 9.68
C THR A 215 1.93 7.03 10.03
N ASN A 216 2.27 7.44 11.24
CA ASN A 216 2.24 8.86 11.64
C ASN A 216 3.59 9.57 11.47
N ARG A 217 4.66 8.82 11.15
CA ARG A 217 6.01 9.36 10.98
C ARG A 217 6.18 10.05 9.63
N ASP A 218 7.00 11.10 9.62
CA ASP A 218 7.56 11.66 8.40
C ASP A 218 8.63 10.71 7.83
N LEU A 219 8.25 9.90 6.85
CA LEU A 219 9.13 8.92 6.22
C LEU A 219 10.26 9.60 5.43
N HIS A 220 10.06 10.78 4.85
CA HIS A 220 11.13 11.50 4.16
C HIS A 220 12.22 11.95 5.13
N SER A 221 11.83 12.45 6.30
CA SER A 221 12.77 12.73 7.37
C SER A 221 13.44 11.45 7.86
N ALA A 222 12.69 10.38 8.08
CA ALA A 222 13.22 9.09 8.54
C ALA A 222 14.28 8.50 7.58
N ILE A 223 14.07 8.63 6.27
CA ILE A 223 15.02 8.25 5.21
C ILE A 223 16.30 9.09 5.31
N LYS A 224 16.17 10.42 5.42
CA LYS A 224 17.34 11.32 5.56
C LYS A 224 18.20 11.00 6.78
N HIS A 225 17.58 10.54 7.87
CA HIS A 225 18.27 10.16 9.10
C HIS A 225 18.73 8.69 9.11
N GLY A 226 18.52 7.93 8.02
CA GLY A 226 18.93 6.53 7.91
C GLY A 226 18.13 5.55 8.78
N SER A 227 16.97 5.99 9.27
CA SER A 227 16.07 5.18 10.12
C SER A 227 14.97 4.48 9.31
N PHE A 228 14.80 4.86 8.04
CA PHE A 228 13.89 4.21 7.11
C PHE A 228 14.57 4.02 5.76
N ARG A 229 14.30 2.92 5.07
CA ARG A 229 14.92 2.63 3.77
C ARG A 229 14.17 3.32 2.63
N ASP A 230 14.91 3.99 1.76
CA ASP A 230 14.39 4.66 0.56
C ASP A 230 13.80 3.67 -0.46
N ASP A 231 14.30 2.44 -0.52
CA ASP A 231 13.82 1.42 -1.45
C ASP A 231 12.51 0.75 -1.02
N LEU A 232 12.11 0.93 0.25
CA LEU A 232 10.85 0.44 0.81
C LEU A 232 9.73 1.48 0.72
N PHE A 233 10.07 2.77 0.72
CA PHE A 233 9.14 3.89 0.59
C PHE A 233 8.70 4.03 -0.87
#